data_AF-A0A2S1LBG4-F1
#
_entry.id   AF-A0A2S1LBG4-F1
#
_cell.length_a   1.000
_cell.length_b   1.000
_cell.length_c   1.000
_cell.angle_alpha   90.00
_cell.angle_beta   90.00
_cell.angle_gamma   90.00
#
_symmetry.space_group_name_H-M   'P 1'
#
loop_
_entity.id
_entity.type
_entity.pdbx_description
1 polymer ?
#
loop_
_entity_poly.entity_id
_entity_poly.type
_entity_poly.pdbx_seq_one_letter_code
_entity_poly.pdbx_strand_id
1 'polypeptide(L)'
;MKTLNDFDFKNKKAIIRVDFNVPLDENFNITDTTRIVSAKPTIDAILAQGGSVILMSHLGRPKGAEDKYSLKHILKSTSEILGVPVKFAANCIGEEATTAAAALQPGEVLLLENLRFHAEEEAGDVAFAKELASLGDIYVNDAFGTAHRAHASTTIIAQFFPTAKCFGTLLAKEIESIDKVLNNSQRPVLAILGGSKVSSKITVIENILDKVDHMILGGGMTFTFVKALGGKVGNSICEDDKMELALEILRLAKEKGVQIHIPVDVVAADDFSNTANTQIVDVREIPDGWEGLDAGPQSLANFEKVIMECKTILWNGPLGVFEMESFAKGTIALGEYIAASTANGAFSLVGGGDSVAAVKQFGFEDKMSYVSTGGGAMLEMLEGKVLPGIAAILD
;
A
#
# COMPACT_ATOMS: atom_id res chain seq x y z
N MET A 1 -14.25 -2.36 -15.52
CA MET A 1 -14.23 -1.58 -14.26
C MET A 1 -14.97 -0.27 -14.51
N LYS A 2 -15.97 0.09 -13.70
CA LYS A 2 -16.66 1.40 -13.83
C LYS A 2 -15.90 2.49 -13.05
N THR A 3 -15.66 3.62 -13.68
CA THR A 3 -14.90 4.75 -13.14
C THR A 3 -15.75 6.03 -13.17
N LEU A 4 -15.19 7.14 -12.70
CA LEU A 4 -15.82 8.46 -12.78
C LEU A 4 -16.25 8.84 -14.21
N ASN A 5 -15.55 8.35 -15.24
CA ASN A 5 -15.85 8.67 -16.64
C ASN A 5 -17.14 8.02 -17.16
N ASP A 6 -17.70 7.04 -16.43
CA ASP A 6 -18.92 6.32 -16.81
C ASP A 6 -20.20 6.98 -16.27
N PHE A 7 -20.09 8.12 -15.58
CA PHE A 7 -21.19 8.79 -14.90
C PHE A 7 -21.21 10.29 -15.19
N ASP A 8 -22.41 10.88 -15.18
CA ASP A 8 -22.61 12.33 -15.21
C ASP A 8 -22.87 12.84 -13.78
N PHE A 9 -21.95 13.68 -13.29
CA PHE A 9 -22.04 14.25 -11.95
C PHE A 9 -22.79 15.58 -11.90
N LYS A 10 -23.25 16.13 -13.02
CA LYS A 10 -23.90 17.44 -13.05
C LYS A 10 -25.14 17.47 -12.16
N ASN A 11 -25.13 18.38 -11.17
CA ASN A 11 -26.17 18.52 -10.14
C ASN A 11 -26.41 17.24 -9.31
N LYS A 12 -25.43 16.34 -9.24
CA LYS A 12 -25.48 15.12 -8.41
C LYS A 12 -24.59 15.26 -7.18
N LYS A 13 -25.01 14.60 -6.10
CA LYS A 13 -24.21 14.41 -4.89
C LYS A 13 -23.43 13.11 -4.98
N ALA A 14 -22.12 13.18 -5.10
CA ALA A 14 -21.25 12.02 -4.99
C ALA A 14 -20.92 11.78 -3.52
N ILE A 15 -21.29 10.61 -2.97
CA ILE A 15 -20.78 10.17 -1.68
C ILE A 15 -19.51 9.35 -1.89
N ILE A 16 -18.40 9.84 -1.37
CA ILE A 16 -17.06 9.32 -1.66
C ILE A 16 -16.44 8.74 -0.40
N ARG A 17 -16.09 7.46 -0.44
CA ARG A 17 -15.22 6.86 0.56
C ARG A 17 -13.77 7.17 0.23
N VAL A 18 -13.11 7.99 1.04
CA VAL A 18 -11.68 8.35 0.91
C VAL A 18 -10.88 7.81 2.09
N ASP A 19 -9.57 7.66 1.97
CA ASP A 19 -8.70 7.28 3.10
C ASP A 19 -7.99 8.50 3.69
N PHE A 20 -8.67 9.28 4.54
CA PHE A 20 -8.07 10.41 5.28
C PHE A 20 -7.57 10.02 6.67
N ASN A 21 -7.19 8.76 6.88
CA ASN A 21 -6.51 8.35 8.10
C ASN A 21 -5.04 8.83 8.04
N VAL A 22 -4.83 10.12 8.29
CA VAL A 22 -3.54 10.80 8.29
C VAL A 22 -2.91 10.81 9.68
N PRO A 23 -1.56 10.80 9.80
CA PRO A 23 -0.91 10.97 11.08
C PRO A 23 -1.06 12.40 11.59
N LEU A 24 -1.32 12.53 12.89
CA LEU A 24 -1.44 13.81 13.61
C LEU A 24 -0.36 13.91 14.69
N ASP A 25 0.19 15.10 14.91
CA ASP A 25 1.05 15.39 16.06
C ASP A 25 0.21 15.62 17.35
N GLU A 26 0.90 15.89 18.47
CA GLU A 26 0.26 16.16 19.76
C GLU A 26 -0.67 17.39 19.77
N ASN A 27 -0.52 18.28 18.79
CA ASN A 27 -1.32 19.49 18.60
C ASN A 27 -2.37 19.33 17.49
N PHE A 28 -2.60 18.11 17.00
CA PHE A 28 -3.51 17.77 15.91
C PHE A 28 -3.14 18.34 14.54
N ASN A 29 -1.88 18.73 14.32
CA ASN A 29 -1.41 19.08 12.98
C ASN A 29 -1.12 17.82 12.17
N ILE A 30 -1.47 17.84 10.89
CA ILE A 30 -1.16 16.75 9.95
C ILE A 30 0.34 16.73 9.67
N THR A 31 0.98 15.58 9.89
CA THR A 31 2.43 15.40 9.62
C THR A 31 2.71 14.79 8.25
N ASP A 32 1.74 14.14 7.61
CA ASP A 32 1.80 13.66 6.23
C ASP A 32 0.44 13.88 5.52
N THR A 33 0.44 14.73 4.48
CA THR A 33 -0.75 15.11 3.70
C THR A 33 -1.00 14.21 2.49
N THR A 34 -0.13 13.23 2.21
CA THR A 34 -0.15 12.39 0.99
C THR A 34 -1.55 11.83 0.73
N ARG A 35 -2.20 11.30 1.76
CA ARG A 35 -3.53 10.68 1.65
C ARG A 35 -4.64 11.63 1.20
N ILE A 36 -4.59 12.89 1.65
CA ILE A 36 -5.56 13.91 1.22
C ILE A 36 -5.26 14.35 -0.21
N VAL A 37 -3.98 14.56 -0.53
CA VAL A 37 -3.52 14.91 -1.88
C VAL A 37 -3.90 13.83 -2.89
N SER A 38 -3.75 12.55 -2.55
CA SER A 38 -4.06 11.42 -3.44
C SER A 38 -5.55 11.28 -3.78
N ALA A 39 -6.46 11.74 -2.91
CA ALA A 39 -7.90 11.73 -3.20
C ALA A 39 -8.37 12.95 -4.02
N LYS A 40 -7.58 14.02 -4.05
CA LYS A 40 -7.92 15.28 -4.74
C LYS A 40 -8.31 15.07 -6.22
N PRO A 41 -7.62 14.25 -7.03
CA PRO A 41 -8.00 14.04 -8.43
C PRO A 41 -9.45 13.54 -8.61
N THR A 42 -9.93 12.66 -7.74
CA THR A 42 -11.31 12.17 -7.75
C THR A 42 -12.30 13.28 -7.43
N ILE A 43 -12.00 14.06 -6.40
CA ILE A 43 -12.85 15.16 -5.93
C ILE A 43 -12.93 16.25 -7.01
N ASP A 44 -11.78 16.68 -7.54
CA ASP A 44 -11.70 17.70 -8.59
C ASP A 44 -12.46 17.28 -9.85
N ALA A 45 -12.36 16.01 -10.27
CA ALA A 45 -13.06 15.50 -11.45
C ALA A 45 -14.60 15.58 -11.30
N ILE A 46 -15.12 15.35 -10.10
CA ILE A 46 -16.56 15.42 -9.83
C ILE A 46 -17.04 16.88 -9.76
N LEU A 47 -16.27 17.75 -9.07
CA LEU A 47 -16.59 19.17 -8.97
C LEU A 47 -16.54 19.85 -10.35
N ALA A 48 -15.56 19.51 -11.20
CA ALA A 48 -15.42 20.05 -12.55
C ALA A 48 -16.61 19.71 -13.47
N GLN A 49 -17.31 18.60 -13.20
CA GLN A 49 -18.53 18.22 -13.91
C GLN A 49 -19.81 18.90 -13.37
N GLY A 50 -19.69 19.75 -12.36
CA GLY A 50 -20.81 20.43 -11.72
C GLY A 50 -21.54 19.58 -10.69
N GLY A 51 -20.87 18.56 -10.13
CA GLY A 51 -21.37 17.81 -8.98
C GLY A 51 -21.01 18.47 -7.65
N SER A 52 -21.49 17.88 -6.57
CA SER A 52 -21.11 18.20 -5.19
C SER A 52 -20.65 16.95 -4.47
N VAL A 53 -19.76 17.10 -3.49
CA VAL A 53 -19.03 15.98 -2.90
C VAL A 53 -19.34 15.84 -1.42
N ILE A 54 -19.66 14.62 -0.98
CA ILE A 54 -19.79 14.23 0.43
C ILE A 54 -18.68 13.23 0.72
N LEU A 55 -17.68 13.65 1.49
CA LEU A 55 -16.54 12.84 1.90
C LEU A 55 -16.86 12.09 3.18
N MET A 56 -16.58 10.79 3.18
CA MET A 56 -16.59 9.96 4.38
C MET A 56 -15.25 9.24 4.53
N SER A 57 -14.73 9.25 5.75
CA SER A 57 -13.46 8.63 6.10
C SER A 57 -13.47 8.11 7.53
N HIS A 58 -12.39 7.41 7.88
CA HIS A 58 -12.05 7.10 9.26
C HIS A 58 -10.75 7.82 9.65
N LEU A 59 -10.53 7.96 10.95
CA LEU A 59 -9.26 8.39 11.54
C LEU A 59 -8.96 7.53 12.76
N GLY A 60 -7.78 6.91 12.78
CA GLY A 60 -7.34 6.04 13.87
C GLY A 60 -8.24 4.82 14.10
N ARG A 61 -8.23 4.34 15.34
CA ARG A 61 -9.04 3.21 15.84
C ARG A 61 -9.69 3.61 17.17
N PRO A 62 -10.65 4.54 17.15
CA PRO A 62 -11.41 4.91 18.35
C PRO A 62 -12.12 3.71 18.97
N LYS A 63 -12.36 3.75 20.29
CA LYS A 63 -13.29 2.83 20.98
C LYS A 63 -14.68 3.45 21.21
N GLY A 64 -14.93 4.58 20.57
CA GLY A 64 -16.12 5.41 20.68
C GLY A 64 -15.79 6.84 20.24
N ALA A 65 -16.73 7.77 20.36
CA ALA A 65 -16.48 9.17 20.04
C ALA A 65 -15.39 9.76 20.95
N GLU A 66 -14.22 10.04 20.38
CA GLU A 66 -13.04 10.58 21.07
C GLU A 66 -12.51 11.79 20.29
N ASP A 67 -12.38 12.94 20.93
CA ASP A 67 -12.02 14.20 20.27
C ASP A 67 -10.74 14.11 19.43
N LYS A 68 -9.71 13.41 19.92
CA LYS A 68 -8.44 13.20 19.22
C LYS A 68 -8.55 12.49 17.88
N TYR A 69 -9.65 11.79 17.62
CA TYR A 69 -9.93 11.09 16.38
C TYR A 69 -11.02 11.79 15.55
N SER A 70 -11.44 13.00 15.91
CA SER A 70 -12.38 13.77 15.11
C SER A 70 -11.74 14.23 13.80
N LEU A 71 -12.49 14.12 12.70
CA LEU A 71 -12.08 14.63 11.38
C LEU A 71 -12.14 16.16 11.29
N LYS A 72 -12.71 16.86 12.29
CA LYS A 72 -12.65 18.33 12.35
C LYS A 72 -11.22 18.86 12.35
N HIS A 73 -10.28 18.10 12.93
CA HIS A 73 -8.87 18.47 13.03
C HIS A 73 -8.19 18.58 11.67
N ILE A 74 -8.66 17.83 10.68
CA ILE A 74 -8.11 17.86 9.31
C ILE A 74 -8.84 18.83 8.38
N LEU A 75 -9.92 19.47 8.85
CA LEU A 75 -10.83 20.26 8.00
C LEU A 75 -10.13 21.41 7.30
N LYS A 76 -9.29 22.15 8.04
CA LYS A 76 -8.54 23.29 7.53
C LYS A 76 -7.57 22.84 6.42
N SER A 77 -6.71 21.88 6.72
CA SER A 77 -5.72 21.37 5.76
C SER A 77 -6.38 20.72 4.54
N THR A 78 -7.51 20.02 4.74
CA THR A 78 -8.29 19.45 3.63
C THR A 78 -8.82 20.56 2.72
N SER A 79 -9.37 21.64 3.28
CA SER A 79 -9.83 22.80 2.49
C SER A 79 -8.69 23.47 1.72
N GLU A 80 -7.53 23.65 2.35
CA GLU A 80 -6.34 24.23 1.72
C GLU A 80 -5.83 23.36 0.55
N ILE A 81 -5.73 22.05 0.74
CA ILE A 81 -5.27 21.11 -0.29
C ILE A 81 -6.28 21.02 -1.45
N LEU A 82 -7.57 20.93 -1.16
CA LEU A 82 -8.60 20.86 -2.19
C LEU A 82 -8.76 22.19 -2.93
N GLY A 83 -8.41 23.32 -2.31
CA GLY A 83 -8.57 24.65 -2.89
C GLY A 83 -10.02 25.14 -2.87
N VAL A 84 -10.90 24.48 -2.12
CA VAL A 84 -12.31 24.83 -1.94
C VAL A 84 -12.69 24.72 -0.47
N PRO A 85 -13.61 25.56 0.05
CA PRO A 85 -14.09 25.43 1.42
C PRO A 85 -14.76 24.06 1.64
N VAL A 86 -14.31 23.34 2.67
CA VAL A 86 -14.93 22.09 3.10
C VAL A 86 -15.86 22.38 4.28
N LYS A 87 -17.15 22.05 4.11
CA LYS A 87 -18.14 22.07 5.20
C LYS A 87 -17.93 20.83 6.07
N PHE A 88 -18.36 20.89 7.33
CA PHE A 88 -18.23 19.78 8.26
C PHE A 88 -19.58 19.44 8.90
N ALA A 89 -19.90 18.14 8.96
CA ALA A 89 -20.99 17.63 9.76
C ALA A 89 -20.41 16.90 10.98
N ALA A 90 -20.85 17.28 12.18
CA ALA A 90 -20.36 16.71 13.44
C ALA A 90 -20.80 15.25 13.70
N ASN A 91 -21.60 14.70 12.79
CA ASN A 91 -21.96 13.29 12.71
C ASN A 91 -21.98 12.83 11.24
N CYS A 92 -21.84 11.53 10.99
CA CYS A 92 -21.93 10.94 9.66
C CYS A 92 -23.33 10.40 9.31
N ILE A 93 -24.23 10.32 10.29
CA ILE A 93 -25.62 9.88 10.14
C ILE A 93 -26.58 10.81 10.91
N GLY A 94 -27.89 10.58 10.81
CA GLY A 94 -28.90 11.36 11.51
C GLY A 94 -29.16 12.76 10.96
N GLU A 95 -29.82 13.60 11.76
CA GLU A 95 -30.33 14.92 11.35
C GLU A 95 -29.22 15.88 10.90
N GLU A 96 -28.06 15.86 11.57
CA GLU A 96 -26.93 16.73 11.23
C GLU A 96 -26.38 16.42 9.83
N ALA A 97 -26.10 15.14 9.56
CA ALA A 97 -25.56 14.70 8.28
C ALA A 97 -26.57 14.91 7.14
N THR A 98 -27.84 14.56 7.37
CA THR A 98 -28.91 14.70 6.37
C THR A 98 -29.20 16.16 6.04
N THR A 99 -29.24 17.05 7.04
CA THR A 99 -29.43 18.49 6.82
C THR A 99 -28.26 19.10 6.08
N ALA A 100 -27.02 18.78 6.47
CA ALA A 100 -25.82 19.27 5.79
C ALA A 100 -25.75 18.79 4.33
N ALA A 101 -26.05 17.51 4.08
CA ALA A 101 -26.07 16.93 2.74
C ALA A 101 -27.21 17.47 1.87
N ALA A 102 -28.36 17.84 2.45
CA ALA A 102 -29.48 18.45 1.73
C ALA A 102 -29.19 19.90 1.34
N ALA A 103 -28.45 20.64 2.17
CA ALA A 103 -28.08 22.04 1.91
C ALA A 103 -26.91 22.21 0.94
N LEU A 104 -26.21 21.12 0.58
CA LEU A 104 -25.02 21.14 -0.26
C LEU A 104 -25.36 21.57 -1.70
N GLN A 105 -24.66 22.58 -2.20
CA GLN A 105 -24.82 23.12 -3.55
C GLN A 105 -23.78 22.52 -4.52
N PRO A 106 -24.05 22.52 -5.84
CA PRO A 106 -23.06 22.15 -6.84
C PRO A 106 -21.73 22.89 -6.65
N GLY A 107 -20.60 22.17 -6.75
CA GLY A 107 -19.26 22.71 -6.51
C GLY A 107 -18.82 22.74 -5.05
N GLU A 108 -19.69 22.38 -4.10
CA GLU A 108 -19.33 22.35 -2.67
C GLU A 108 -18.92 20.95 -2.19
N VAL A 109 -18.15 20.95 -1.09
CA VAL A 109 -17.64 19.74 -0.43
C VAL A 109 -18.10 19.70 1.02
N LEU A 110 -18.62 18.55 1.46
CA LEU A 110 -18.96 18.24 2.85
C LEU A 110 -18.07 17.10 3.36
N LEU A 111 -17.46 17.26 4.52
CA LEU A 111 -16.78 16.20 5.25
C LEU A 111 -17.65 15.74 6.42
N LEU A 112 -17.99 14.45 6.43
CA LEU A 112 -18.67 13.81 7.55
C LEU A 112 -17.67 13.50 8.69
N GLU A 113 -18.18 13.40 9.91
CA GLU A 113 -17.38 12.95 11.05
C GLU A 113 -16.92 11.48 10.88
N ASN A 114 -15.91 11.10 11.68
CA ASN A 114 -15.24 9.81 11.66
C ASN A 114 -16.22 8.63 11.71
N LEU A 115 -16.24 7.84 10.63
CA LEU A 115 -17.09 6.66 10.49
C LEU A 115 -16.91 5.66 11.66
N ARG A 116 -15.70 5.53 12.20
CA ARG A 116 -15.40 4.60 13.30
C ARG A 116 -15.87 5.08 14.69
N PHE A 117 -16.50 6.24 14.79
CA PHE A 117 -17.27 6.58 16.00
C PHE A 117 -18.53 5.72 16.16
N HIS A 118 -18.95 5.05 15.09
CA HIS A 118 -20.03 4.08 15.06
C HIS A 118 -19.45 2.68 14.91
N ALA A 119 -19.74 1.78 15.85
CA ALA A 119 -19.23 0.41 15.82
C ALA A 119 -19.76 -0.38 14.60
N GLU A 120 -20.92 0.06 14.11
CA GLU A 120 -21.62 -0.37 12.91
C GLU A 120 -20.75 -0.32 11.65
N GLU A 121 -19.80 0.62 11.55
CA GLU A 121 -18.88 0.73 10.42
C GLU A 121 -18.00 -0.52 10.28
N GLU A 122 -17.34 -0.95 11.36
CA GLU A 122 -16.45 -2.11 11.33
C GLU A 122 -17.23 -3.43 11.31
N ALA A 123 -18.46 -3.43 11.84
CA ALA A 123 -19.36 -4.58 11.79
C ALA A 123 -19.95 -4.83 10.40
N GLY A 124 -19.81 -3.89 9.46
CA GLY A 124 -20.46 -4.00 8.14
C GLY A 124 -21.99 -3.93 8.26
N ASP A 125 -22.50 -3.07 9.14
CA ASP A 125 -23.93 -2.99 9.40
C ASP A 125 -24.72 -2.43 8.19
N VAL A 126 -25.81 -3.11 7.86
CA VAL A 126 -26.65 -2.80 6.70
C VAL A 126 -27.49 -1.54 6.91
N ALA A 127 -27.99 -1.30 8.13
CA ALA A 127 -28.81 -0.13 8.42
C ALA A 127 -27.96 1.15 8.40
N PHE A 128 -26.78 1.10 9.01
CA PHE A 128 -25.79 2.18 8.97
C PHE A 128 -25.36 2.49 7.53
N ALA A 129 -25.03 1.47 6.73
CA ALA A 129 -24.72 1.65 5.32
C ALA A 129 -25.87 2.28 4.52
N LYS A 130 -27.12 1.96 4.86
CA LYS A 130 -28.31 2.56 4.22
C LYS A 130 -28.47 4.04 4.57
N GLU A 131 -28.20 4.42 5.81
CA GLU A 131 -28.22 5.82 6.23
C GLU A 131 -27.16 6.63 5.48
N LEU A 132 -25.92 6.13 5.40
CA LEU A 132 -24.87 6.76 4.59
C LEU A 132 -25.29 6.88 3.12
N ALA A 133 -25.82 5.80 2.54
CA ALA A 133 -26.28 5.79 1.15
C ALA A 133 -27.34 6.87 0.86
N SER A 134 -28.20 7.18 1.84
CA SER A 134 -29.26 8.18 1.67
C SER A 134 -28.76 9.62 1.44
N LEU A 135 -27.47 9.89 1.71
CA LEU A 135 -26.88 11.22 1.61
C LEU A 135 -26.49 11.59 0.17
N GLY A 136 -26.23 10.61 -0.69
CA GLY A 136 -25.68 10.80 -2.05
C GLY A 136 -26.48 10.08 -3.15
N ASP A 137 -26.28 10.53 -4.39
CA ASP A 137 -26.87 9.95 -5.60
C ASP A 137 -25.98 8.88 -6.24
N ILE A 138 -24.66 9.05 -6.12
CA ILE A 138 -23.64 8.16 -6.72
C ILE A 138 -22.61 7.81 -5.65
N TYR A 139 -22.33 6.52 -5.49
CA TYR A 139 -21.27 6.04 -4.61
C TYR A 139 -19.94 5.96 -5.36
N VAL A 140 -18.90 6.53 -4.76
CA VAL A 140 -17.53 6.46 -5.26
C VAL A 140 -16.66 5.86 -4.17
N ASN A 141 -15.99 4.74 -4.44
CA ASN A 141 -14.96 4.22 -3.54
C ASN A 141 -13.59 4.62 -4.06
N ASP A 142 -12.87 5.42 -3.28
CA ASP A 142 -11.52 5.87 -3.57
C ASP A 142 -10.54 5.52 -2.42
N ALA A 143 -10.92 4.60 -1.53
CA ALA A 143 -10.18 4.24 -0.33
C ALA A 143 -9.56 2.84 -0.41
N PHE A 144 -8.58 2.68 -1.31
CA PHE A 144 -7.94 1.39 -1.58
C PHE A 144 -7.38 0.70 -0.32
N GLY A 145 -6.70 1.46 0.56
CA GLY A 145 -6.14 0.92 1.81
C GLY A 145 -7.17 0.30 2.77
N THR A 146 -8.47 0.58 2.58
CA THR A 146 -9.57 -0.02 3.36
C THR A 146 -10.40 -1.02 2.57
N ALA A 147 -10.11 -1.25 1.28
CA ALA A 147 -10.91 -2.10 0.41
C ALA A 147 -10.84 -3.60 0.78
N HIS A 148 -9.79 -4.02 1.49
CA HIS A 148 -9.64 -5.40 2.01
C HIS A 148 -10.62 -5.73 3.15
N ARG A 149 -11.35 -4.74 3.68
CA ARG A 149 -12.29 -4.94 4.79
C ARG A 149 -13.73 -4.79 4.33
N ALA A 150 -14.57 -5.71 4.78
CA ALA A 150 -16.01 -5.71 4.54
C ALA A 150 -16.76 -4.70 5.45
N HIS A 151 -16.31 -3.45 5.50
CA HIS A 151 -16.94 -2.41 6.30
C HIS A 151 -18.20 -1.85 5.62
N ALA A 152 -19.01 -1.15 6.41
CA ALA A 152 -20.25 -0.56 5.95
C ALA A 152 -20.01 0.45 4.81
N SER A 153 -19.07 1.38 5.00
CA SER A 153 -18.76 2.44 4.04
C SER A 153 -17.93 2.02 2.81
N THR A 154 -17.31 0.83 2.83
CA THR A 154 -16.44 0.34 1.74
C THR A 154 -17.12 -0.73 0.89
N THR A 155 -17.97 -1.55 1.49
CA THR A 155 -18.50 -2.78 0.87
C THR A 155 -20.02 -2.76 0.88
N ILE A 156 -20.63 -2.64 2.05
CA ILE A 156 -22.08 -2.84 2.21
C ILE A 156 -22.88 -1.71 1.58
N ILE A 157 -22.38 -0.47 1.65
CA ILE A 157 -23.02 0.70 1.05
C ILE A 157 -23.28 0.52 -0.46
N ALA A 158 -22.40 -0.20 -1.17
CA ALA A 158 -22.49 -0.40 -2.61
C ALA A 158 -23.77 -1.13 -3.03
N GLN A 159 -24.39 -1.94 -2.17
CA GLN A 159 -25.64 -2.64 -2.47
C GLN A 159 -26.83 -1.68 -2.65
N PHE A 160 -26.74 -0.46 -2.10
CA PHE A 160 -27.76 0.57 -2.23
C PHE A 160 -27.60 1.41 -3.52
N PHE A 161 -26.52 1.16 -4.28
CA PHE A 161 -26.22 1.83 -5.55
C PHE A 161 -26.03 0.80 -6.68
N PRO A 162 -27.07 0.02 -7.04
CA PRO A 162 -26.93 -1.10 -7.99
C PRO A 162 -26.37 -0.68 -9.36
N THR A 163 -26.70 0.53 -9.81
CA THR A 163 -26.22 1.08 -11.09
C THR A 163 -25.31 2.29 -10.93
N ALA A 164 -25.38 2.99 -9.79
CA ALA A 164 -24.76 4.28 -9.52
C ALA A 164 -23.55 4.19 -8.58
N LYS A 165 -22.64 3.25 -8.87
CA LYS A 165 -21.40 3.04 -8.12
C LYS A 165 -20.19 2.92 -9.04
N CYS A 166 -19.06 3.48 -8.61
CA CYS A 166 -17.81 3.44 -9.37
C CYS A 166 -16.56 3.54 -8.49
N PHE A 167 -15.42 3.25 -9.09
CA PHE A 167 -14.12 3.51 -8.50
C PHE A 167 -13.70 4.97 -8.71
N GLY A 168 -13.16 5.57 -7.66
CA GLY A 168 -12.42 6.82 -7.77
C GLY A 168 -11.07 6.62 -8.48
N THR A 169 -10.40 7.73 -8.78
CA THR A 169 -9.16 7.77 -9.54
C THR A 169 -8.00 7.07 -8.82
N LEU A 170 -7.88 7.22 -7.50
CA LEU A 170 -6.82 6.58 -6.72
C LEU A 170 -7.01 5.06 -6.73
N LEU A 171 -8.21 4.60 -6.37
CA LEU A 171 -8.48 3.17 -6.28
C LEU A 171 -8.40 2.50 -7.66
N ALA A 172 -8.90 3.15 -8.72
CA ALA A 172 -8.73 2.66 -10.09
C ALA A 172 -7.24 2.51 -10.47
N LYS A 173 -6.40 3.51 -10.18
CA LYS A 173 -4.96 3.45 -10.45
C LYS A 173 -4.25 2.34 -9.66
N GLU A 174 -4.65 2.10 -8.42
CA GLU A 174 -4.11 0.98 -7.61
C GLU A 174 -4.41 -0.36 -8.29
N ILE A 175 -5.66 -0.60 -8.69
CA ILE A 175 -6.07 -1.81 -9.41
C ILE A 175 -5.29 -1.97 -10.70
N GLU A 176 -5.23 -0.92 -11.53
CA GLU A 176 -4.54 -0.94 -12.82
C GLU A 176 -3.03 -1.19 -12.66
N SER A 177 -2.39 -0.62 -11.63
CA SER A 177 -0.96 -0.78 -11.40
C SER A 177 -0.63 -2.21 -10.95
N ILE A 178 -1.45 -2.81 -10.09
CA ILE A 178 -1.29 -4.21 -9.68
C ILE A 178 -1.56 -5.15 -10.87
N ASP A 179 -2.60 -4.88 -11.67
CA ASP A 179 -2.93 -5.70 -12.84
C ASP A 179 -1.83 -5.68 -13.91
N LYS A 180 -1.17 -4.53 -14.11
CA LYS A 180 0.03 -4.41 -14.96
C LYS A 180 1.18 -5.31 -14.50
N VAL A 181 1.29 -5.62 -13.22
CA VAL A 181 2.32 -6.55 -12.71
C VAL A 181 1.86 -8.00 -12.83
N LEU A 182 0.63 -8.30 -12.42
CA LEU A 182 0.16 -9.68 -12.26
C LEU A 182 -0.39 -10.31 -13.55
N ASN A 183 -0.95 -9.52 -14.47
CA ASN A 183 -1.69 -10.05 -15.62
C ASN A 183 -1.29 -9.43 -16.96
N ASN A 184 -0.92 -8.14 -16.98
CA ASN A 184 -0.62 -7.40 -18.21
C ASN A 184 0.79 -6.79 -18.19
N SER A 185 1.78 -7.62 -17.88
CA SER A 185 3.17 -7.20 -17.69
C SER A 185 4.00 -7.29 -18.98
N GLN A 186 4.94 -6.35 -19.12
CA GLN A 186 6.01 -6.48 -20.11
C GLN A 186 7.15 -7.28 -19.50
N ARG A 187 7.53 -8.38 -20.17
CA ARG A 187 8.65 -9.24 -19.75
C ARG A 187 10.00 -8.66 -20.18
N PRO A 188 11.09 -8.90 -19.44
CA PRO A 188 11.14 -9.69 -18.20
C PRO A 188 10.52 -8.98 -17.00
N VAL A 189 9.85 -9.75 -16.13
CA VAL A 189 9.21 -9.27 -14.90
C VAL A 189 10.03 -9.70 -13.70
N LEU A 190 10.34 -8.74 -12.83
CA LEU A 190 11.07 -8.94 -11.58
C LEU A 190 10.16 -8.66 -10.39
N ALA A 191 10.09 -9.59 -9.45
CA ALA A 191 9.63 -9.30 -8.09
C ALA A 191 10.80 -9.24 -7.11
N ILE A 192 10.86 -8.19 -6.31
CA ILE A 192 11.81 -8.03 -5.22
C ILE A 192 11.03 -8.14 -3.92
N LEU A 193 11.28 -9.21 -3.17
CA LEU A 193 10.65 -9.47 -1.89
C LEU A 193 11.70 -9.40 -0.78
N GLY A 194 11.46 -8.52 0.18
CA GLY A 194 12.34 -8.32 1.32
C GLY A 194 11.59 -8.35 2.65
N GLY A 195 12.24 -7.81 3.68
CA GLY A 195 11.75 -7.83 5.05
C GLY A 195 12.30 -8.99 5.87
N SER A 196 11.81 -9.12 7.10
CA SER A 196 12.47 -9.93 8.13
C SER A 196 11.99 -11.39 8.24
N LYS A 197 10.83 -11.73 7.65
CA LYS A 197 10.18 -13.06 7.84
C LYS A 197 9.65 -13.63 6.53
N VAL A 198 10.04 -14.86 6.23
CA VAL A 198 9.50 -15.68 5.13
C VAL A 198 8.00 -15.88 5.33
N SER A 199 7.56 -16.19 6.56
CA SER A 199 6.17 -16.51 6.88
C SER A 199 5.17 -15.45 6.45
N SER A 200 5.59 -14.18 6.44
CA SER A 200 4.77 -13.05 6.04
C SER A 200 4.61 -12.88 4.52
N LYS A 201 5.37 -13.62 3.71
CA LYS A 201 5.46 -13.47 2.25
C LYS A 201 5.14 -14.75 1.47
N ILE A 202 4.88 -15.87 2.14
CA ILE A 202 4.66 -17.19 1.49
C ILE A 202 3.57 -17.12 0.42
N THR A 203 2.39 -16.65 0.81
CA THR A 203 1.20 -16.53 -0.04
C THR A 203 1.45 -15.64 -1.24
N VAL A 204 2.18 -14.54 -1.03
CA VAL A 204 2.60 -13.64 -2.10
C VAL A 204 3.53 -14.35 -3.06
N ILE A 205 4.58 -15.02 -2.56
CA ILE A 205 5.53 -15.79 -3.38
C ILE A 205 4.79 -16.81 -4.23
N GLU A 206 3.96 -17.65 -3.61
CA GLU A 206 3.21 -18.70 -4.30
C GLU A 206 2.33 -18.15 -5.43
N ASN A 207 1.65 -17.03 -5.20
CA ASN A 207 0.78 -16.42 -6.20
C ASN A 207 1.55 -15.71 -7.32
N ILE A 208 2.69 -15.07 -7.02
CA ILE A 208 3.44 -14.32 -8.04
C ILE A 208 4.44 -15.18 -8.81
N LEU A 209 4.81 -16.37 -8.32
CA LEU A 209 5.77 -17.25 -9.00
C LEU A 209 5.36 -17.58 -10.44
N ASP A 210 4.05 -17.70 -10.73
CA ASP A 210 3.56 -17.93 -12.10
C ASP A 210 3.59 -16.68 -13.00
N LYS A 211 3.86 -15.50 -12.41
CA LYS A 211 3.73 -14.20 -13.07
C LYS A 211 5.06 -13.53 -13.36
N VAL A 212 6.14 -13.99 -12.73
CA VAL A 212 7.47 -13.36 -12.81
C VAL A 212 8.48 -14.21 -13.58
N ASP A 213 9.52 -13.56 -14.10
CA ASP A 213 10.67 -14.23 -14.72
C ASP A 213 11.84 -14.32 -13.72
N HIS A 214 12.02 -13.27 -12.92
CA HIS A 214 13.05 -13.16 -11.89
C HIS A 214 12.43 -12.85 -10.54
N MET A 215 13.03 -13.35 -9.47
CA MET A 215 12.67 -12.99 -8.10
C MET A 215 13.92 -12.75 -7.26
N ILE A 216 14.05 -11.56 -6.68
CA ILE A 216 15.06 -11.26 -5.67
C ILE A 216 14.45 -11.48 -4.29
N LEU A 217 15.11 -12.27 -3.46
CA LEU A 217 14.75 -12.51 -2.06
C LEU A 217 15.82 -11.87 -1.17
N GLY A 218 15.51 -10.74 -0.54
CA GLY A 218 16.43 -9.96 0.28
C GLY A 218 15.97 -9.80 1.73
N GLY A 219 16.64 -8.93 2.50
CA GLY A 219 16.29 -8.71 3.91
C GLY A 219 16.57 -9.92 4.80
N GLY A 220 16.02 -9.90 6.02
CA GLY A 220 16.19 -10.97 7.00
C GLY A 220 15.68 -12.33 6.54
N MET A 221 14.66 -12.38 5.66
CA MET A 221 14.15 -13.65 5.15
C MET A 221 15.20 -14.45 4.34
N THR A 222 16.22 -13.79 3.80
CA THR A 222 17.40 -14.39 3.14
C THR A 222 17.96 -15.56 3.95
N PHE A 223 18.11 -15.39 5.26
CA PHE A 223 18.85 -16.32 6.10
C PHE A 223 18.11 -17.63 6.31
N THR A 224 16.78 -17.64 6.23
CA THR A 224 16.02 -18.90 6.22
C THR A 224 16.28 -19.73 4.97
N PHE A 225 16.35 -19.10 3.79
CA PHE A 225 16.72 -19.80 2.56
C PHE A 225 18.17 -20.30 2.60
N VAL A 226 19.09 -19.46 3.09
CA VAL A 226 20.51 -19.81 3.17
C VAL A 226 20.76 -20.96 4.14
N LYS A 227 20.13 -20.93 5.33
CA LYS A 227 20.22 -22.01 6.32
C LYS A 227 19.58 -23.30 5.80
N ALA A 228 18.44 -23.21 5.12
CA ALA A 228 17.80 -24.37 4.48
C ALA A 228 18.69 -25.01 3.40
N LEU A 229 19.50 -24.21 2.70
CA LEU A 229 20.51 -24.67 1.74
C LEU A 229 21.84 -25.11 2.39
N GLY A 230 21.87 -25.28 3.72
CA GLY A 230 23.03 -25.75 4.49
C GLY A 230 24.09 -24.70 4.81
N GLY A 231 23.79 -23.41 4.67
CA GLY A 231 24.67 -22.32 5.08
C GLY A 231 24.64 -22.05 6.59
N LYS A 232 25.67 -21.36 7.08
CA LYS A 232 25.77 -20.83 8.45
C LYS A 232 25.42 -19.35 8.46
N VAL A 233 24.43 -18.99 9.26
CA VAL A 233 23.86 -17.64 9.29
C VAL A 233 24.13 -16.89 10.59
N GLY A 234 25.02 -17.39 11.45
CA GLY A 234 25.33 -16.79 12.75
C GLY A 234 24.07 -16.55 13.59
N ASN A 235 23.94 -15.34 14.12
CA ASN A 235 22.80 -14.85 14.89
C ASN A 235 21.69 -14.23 14.03
N SER A 236 21.81 -14.27 12.70
CA SER A 236 20.83 -13.64 11.81
C SER A 236 19.44 -14.22 12.00
N ILE A 237 18.41 -13.39 11.83
CA ILE A 237 17.01 -13.81 11.96
C ILE A 237 16.70 -14.99 11.03
N CYS A 238 16.15 -16.07 11.58
CA CYS A 238 15.81 -17.25 10.81
C CYS A 238 14.57 -17.94 11.37
N GLU A 239 13.63 -18.28 10.49
CA GLU A 239 12.46 -19.10 10.81
C GLU A 239 12.77 -20.58 10.54
N ASP A 240 13.33 -21.26 11.55
CA ASP A 240 13.76 -22.66 11.43
C ASP A 240 12.62 -23.62 11.04
N ASP A 241 11.38 -23.32 11.47
CA ASP A 241 10.18 -24.08 11.12
C ASP A 241 9.69 -23.84 9.69
N LYS A 242 10.33 -22.94 8.93
CA LYS A 242 10.01 -22.61 7.54
C LYS A 242 11.09 -23.04 6.53
N MET A 243 12.14 -23.72 6.96
CA MET A 243 13.23 -24.16 6.06
C MET A 243 12.75 -25.14 4.98
N GLU A 244 11.88 -26.10 5.31
CA GLU A 244 11.31 -27.03 4.31
C GLU A 244 10.51 -26.27 3.25
N LEU A 245 9.73 -25.28 3.67
CA LEU A 245 8.98 -24.43 2.77
C LEU A 245 9.89 -23.55 1.90
N ALA A 246 10.99 -23.02 2.44
CA ALA A 246 11.97 -22.29 1.67
C ALA A 246 12.56 -23.15 0.53
N LEU A 247 12.90 -24.41 0.81
CA LEU A 247 13.36 -25.36 -0.21
C LEU A 247 12.27 -25.66 -1.24
N GLU A 248 11.02 -25.80 -0.81
CA GLU A 248 9.88 -26.02 -1.69
C GLU A 248 9.66 -24.83 -2.64
N ILE A 249 9.75 -23.59 -2.15
CA ILE A 249 9.70 -22.38 -2.98
C ILE A 249 10.79 -22.40 -4.05
N LEU A 250 12.03 -22.74 -3.68
CA LEU A 250 13.14 -22.84 -4.65
C LEU A 250 12.90 -23.93 -5.70
N ARG A 251 12.32 -25.07 -5.30
CA ARG A 251 11.94 -26.16 -6.20
C ARG A 251 10.86 -25.71 -7.19
N LEU A 252 9.77 -25.12 -6.68
CA LEU A 252 8.65 -24.61 -7.48
C LEU A 252 9.10 -23.53 -8.46
N ALA A 253 9.96 -22.62 -8.01
CA ALA A 253 10.55 -21.59 -8.88
C ALA A 253 11.31 -22.20 -10.05
N LYS A 254 12.16 -23.20 -9.77
CA LYS A 254 12.90 -23.94 -10.80
C LYS A 254 11.98 -24.66 -11.78
N GLU A 255 10.90 -25.27 -11.30
CA GLU A 255 9.91 -25.96 -12.14
C GLU A 255 9.14 -24.99 -13.05
N LYS A 256 8.86 -23.79 -12.55
CA LYS A 256 8.18 -22.71 -13.30
C LYS A 256 9.15 -21.90 -14.17
N GLY A 257 10.45 -22.19 -14.13
CA GLY A 257 11.46 -21.47 -14.89
C GLY A 257 11.79 -20.07 -14.33
N VAL A 258 11.40 -19.78 -13.09
CA VAL A 258 11.69 -18.52 -12.41
C VAL A 258 13.12 -18.54 -11.87
N GLN A 259 13.89 -17.49 -12.16
CA GLN A 259 15.23 -17.34 -11.62
C GLN A 259 15.19 -16.65 -10.25
N ILE A 260 15.52 -17.40 -9.20
CA ILE A 260 15.65 -16.87 -7.84
C ILE A 260 17.06 -16.31 -7.61
N HIS A 261 17.13 -15.08 -7.10
CA HIS A 261 18.34 -14.36 -6.73
C HIS A 261 18.32 -14.11 -5.23
N ILE A 262 19.25 -14.70 -4.50
CA ILE A 262 19.46 -14.50 -3.06
C ILE A 262 20.81 -13.78 -2.91
N PRO A 263 21.01 -12.91 -1.90
CA PRO A 263 22.33 -12.35 -1.60
C PRO A 263 23.43 -13.42 -1.60
N VAL A 264 24.60 -13.07 -2.10
CA VAL A 264 25.83 -13.91 -2.06
C VAL A 264 26.80 -13.44 -0.98
N ASP A 265 26.68 -12.18 -0.58
CA ASP A 265 27.40 -11.54 0.51
C ASP A 265 26.47 -10.59 1.28
N VAL A 266 26.82 -10.31 2.53
CA VAL A 266 26.03 -9.45 3.42
C VAL A 266 26.93 -8.50 4.20
N VAL A 267 26.36 -7.38 4.62
CA VAL A 267 26.91 -6.57 5.70
C VAL A 267 26.52 -7.24 7.01
N ALA A 268 27.46 -7.90 7.66
CA ALA A 268 27.28 -8.50 8.97
C ALA A 268 27.73 -7.55 10.07
N ALA A 269 27.04 -7.57 11.20
CA ALA A 269 27.35 -6.81 12.41
C ALA A 269 27.43 -7.71 13.64
N ASP A 270 28.21 -7.31 14.66
CA ASP A 270 28.31 -8.01 15.95
C ASP A 270 27.23 -7.59 16.97
N ASP A 271 26.39 -6.61 16.61
CA ASP A 271 25.24 -6.13 17.38
C ASP A 271 24.20 -5.47 16.46
N PHE A 272 22.94 -5.44 16.88
CA PHE A 272 21.83 -4.79 16.17
C PHE A 272 21.83 -3.28 16.45
N SER A 273 22.85 -2.56 15.99
CA SER A 273 23.06 -1.14 16.29
C SER A 273 23.83 -0.41 15.20
N ASN A 274 23.54 0.88 15.00
CA ASN A 274 24.32 1.76 14.13
C ASN A 274 25.82 1.85 14.52
N THR A 275 26.15 1.57 15.78
CA THR A 275 27.53 1.63 16.31
C THR A 275 28.23 0.27 16.34
N ALA A 276 27.61 -0.79 15.82
CA ALA A 276 28.19 -2.12 15.78
C ALA A 276 29.43 -2.16 14.87
N ASN A 277 30.34 -3.08 15.15
CA ASN A 277 31.41 -3.37 14.20
C ASN A 277 30.78 -4.09 13.00
N THR A 278 31.23 -3.75 11.79
CA THR A 278 30.69 -4.33 10.55
C THR A 278 31.77 -4.99 9.73
N GLN A 279 31.39 -6.03 8.99
CA GLN A 279 32.23 -6.68 7.99
C GLN A 279 31.39 -7.20 6.83
N ILE A 280 32.01 -7.31 5.66
CA ILE A 280 31.40 -7.99 4.51
C ILE A 280 31.81 -9.46 4.55
N VAL A 281 30.84 -10.36 4.55
CA VAL A 281 31.06 -11.81 4.59
C VAL A 281 30.20 -12.50 3.54
N ASP A 282 30.64 -13.69 3.12
CA ASP A 282 29.80 -14.61 2.35
C ASP A 282 28.53 -14.92 3.16
N VAL A 283 27.37 -14.82 2.51
CA VAL A 283 26.07 -15.04 3.18
C VAL A 283 25.98 -16.44 3.82
N ARG A 284 26.73 -17.42 3.30
CA ARG A 284 26.70 -18.82 3.74
C ARG A 284 27.66 -19.11 4.89
N GLU A 285 28.52 -18.17 5.27
CA GLU A 285 29.56 -18.35 6.28
C GLU A 285 29.58 -17.18 7.28
N ILE A 286 28.40 -16.70 7.70
CA ILE A 286 28.29 -15.66 8.72
C ILE A 286 28.81 -16.22 10.05
N PRO A 287 29.80 -15.56 10.70
CA PRO A 287 30.39 -16.05 11.94
C PRO A 287 29.39 -16.11 13.10
N ASP A 288 29.61 -17.03 14.04
CA ASP A 288 28.85 -17.06 15.30
C ASP A 288 29.02 -15.73 16.05
N GLY A 289 27.93 -15.22 16.61
CA GLY A 289 27.91 -13.91 17.26
C GLY A 289 27.68 -12.73 16.31
N TRP A 290 27.67 -12.95 14.99
CA TRP A 290 27.39 -11.93 13.99
C TRP A 290 26.04 -12.17 13.31
N GLU A 291 25.38 -11.10 12.85
CA GLU A 291 24.12 -11.15 12.12
C GLU A 291 24.17 -10.29 10.86
N GLY A 292 23.58 -10.79 9.75
CA GLY A 292 23.48 -10.04 8.51
C GLY A 292 22.35 -9.03 8.56
N LEU A 293 22.65 -7.75 8.31
CA LEU A 293 21.69 -6.65 8.47
C LEU A 293 21.45 -5.87 7.17
N ASP A 294 22.24 -6.10 6.13
CA ASP A 294 22.04 -5.52 4.79
C ASP A 294 22.69 -6.40 3.70
N ALA A 295 22.30 -6.19 2.45
CA ALA A 295 22.92 -6.87 1.30
C ALA A 295 24.33 -6.34 1.05
N GLY A 296 25.27 -7.24 0.78
CA GLY A 296 26.66 -6.89 0.50
C GLY A 296 26.87 -6.34 -0.93
N PRO A 297 28.04 -5.74 -1.20
CA PRO A 297 28.34 -5.10 -2.47
C PRO A 297 28.27 -6.05 -3.68
N GLN A 298 28.65 -7.32 -3.53
CA GLN A 298 28.58 -8.27 -4.64
C GLN A 298 27.12 -8.63 -4.97
N SER A 299 26.28 -8.76 -3.96
CA SER A 299 24.84 -8.98 -4.10
C SER A 299 24.16 -7.82 -4.80
N LEU A 300 24.48 -6.59 -4.41
CA LEU A 300 23.95 -5.38 -5.05
C LEU A 300 24.35 -5.29 -6.52
N ALA A 301 25.61 -5.58 -6.85
CA ALA A 301 26.06 -5.62 -8.25
C ALA A 301 25.38 -6.71 -9.09
N ASN A 302 24.98 -7.83 -8.48
CA ASN A 302 24.20 -8.86 -9.15
C ASN A 302 22.74 -8.42 -9.35
N PHE A 303 22.13 -7.81 -8.33
CA PHE A 303 20.76 -7.30 -8.39
C PHE A 303 20.61 -6.17 -9.41
N GLU A 304 21.57 -5.25 -9.49
CA GLU A 304 21.57 -4.17 -10.48
C GLU A 304 21.43 -4.71 -11.91
N LYS A 305 22.23 -5.72 -12.28
CA LYS A 305 22.16 -6.33 -13.62
C LYS A 305 20.75 -6.84 -13.94
N VAL A 306 20.15 -7.60 -13.02
CA VAL A 306 18.81 -8.16 -13.21
C VAL A 306 17.75 -7.06 -13.28
N ILE A 307 17.84 -6.04 -12.42
CA ILE A 307 16.90 -4.91 -12.39
C ILE A 307 16.94 -4.12 -13.71
N MET A 308 18.12 -3.92 -14.29
CA MET A 308 18.31 -3.16 -15.52
C MET A 308 17.84 -3.92 -16.77
N GLU A 309 17.77 -5.25 -16.72
CA GLU A 309 17.25 -6.09 -17.81
C GLU A 309 15.72 -6.15 -17.83
N CYS A 310 15.07 -5.99 -16.68
CA CYS A 310 13.63 -6.15 -16.53
C CYS A 310 12.82 -4.95 -17.02
N LYS A 311 11.61 -5.22 -17.52
CA LYS A 311 10.67 -4.21 -18.04
C LYS A 311 9.53 -3.91 -17.09
N THR A 312 9.25 -4.82 -16.15
CA THR A 312 8.26 -4.65 -15.10
C THR A 312 8.89 -5.06 -13.77
N ILE A 313 8.81 -4.19 -12.76
CA ILE A 313 9.45 -4.41 -11.46
C ILE A 313 8.40 -4.21 -10.36
N LEU A 314 8.23 -5.22 -9.51
CA LEU A 314 7.49 -5.13 -8.25
C LEU A 314 8.48 -5.11 -7.10
N TRP A 315 8.41 -4.08 -6.24
CA TRP A 315 9.23 -4.00 -5.03
C TRP A 315 8.37 -4.04 -3.77
N ASN A 316 8.54 -5.08 -2.95
CA ASN A 316 7.87 -5.28 -1.68
C ASN A 316 8.83 -5.80 -0.58
N GLY A 317 9.40 -4.88 0.18
CA GLY A 317 10.30 -5.11 1.30
C GLY A 317 11.73 -4.61 1.07
N PRO A 318 12.39 -4.03 2.09
CA PRO A 318 13.76 -3.56 2.00
C PRO A 318 14.78 -4.71 1.95
N LEU A 319 16.02 -4.42 1.54
CA LEU A 319 17.13 -5.40 1.52
C LEU A 319 17.87 -5.51 2.86
N GLY A 320 17.69 -4.52 3.75
CA GLY A 320 18.34 -4.43 5.05
C GLY A 320 17.51 -3.64 6.05
N VAL A 321 18.07 -3.41 7.24
CA VAL A 321 17.46 -2.62 8.33
C VAL A 321 17.62 -1.13 8.03
N PHE A 322 16.86 -0.63 7.05
CA PHE A 322 17.05 0.71 6.48
C PHE A 322 16.78 1.87 7.46
N GLU A 323 16.14 1.59 8.59
CA GLU A 323 15.95 2.52 9.71
C GLU A 323 17.30 2.85 10.38
N MET A 324 18.31 2.01 10.19
CA MET A 324 19.69 2.21 10.65
C MET A 324 20.57 2.65 9.48
N GLU A 325 21.17 3.83 9.58
CA GLU A 325 22.04 4.39 8.53
C GLU A 325 23.16 3.43 8.11
N SER A 326 23.74 2.70 9.07
CA SER A 326 24.79 1.70 8.81
C SER A 326 24.32 0.53 7.93
N PHE A 327 23.02 0.26 7.87
CA PHE A 327 22.40 -0.90 7.20
C PHE A 327 21.33 -0.50 6.16
N ALA A 328 21.34 0.78 5.73
CA ALA A 328 20.41 1.32 4.75
C ALA A 328 20.95 1.28 3.31
N LYS A 329 22.25 1.07 3.12
CA LYS A 329 22.93 1.23 1.83
C LYS A 329 22.38 0.32 0.75
N GLY A 330 22.10 -0.93 1.06
CA GLY A 330 21.54 -1.88 0.11
C GLY A 330 20.12 -1.49 -0.32
N THR A 331 19.30 -1.01 0.61
CA THR A 331 17.95 -0.52 0.29
C THR A 331 17.99 0.77 -0.54
N ILE A 332 18.93 1.68 -0.25
CA ILE A 332 19.16 2.90 -1.05
C ILE A 332 19.59 2.52 -2.47
N ALA A 333 20.61 1.67 -2.60
CA ALA A 333 21.11 1.21 -3.89
C ALA A 333 20.01 0.52 -4.71
N LEU A 334 19.18 -0.31 -4.07
CA LEU A 334 18.01 -0.91 -4.72
C LEU A 334 17.07 0.15 -5.29
N GLY A 335 16.74 1.18 -4.50
CA GLY A 335 15.93 2.31 -4.96
C GLY A 335 16.55 3.05 -6.14
N GLU A 336 17.87 3.27 -6.14
CA GLU A 336 18.60 3.89 -7.24
C GLU A 336 18.53 3.05 -8.52
N TYR A 337 18.73 1.73 -8.43
CA TYR A 337 18.66 0.83 -9.57
C TYR A 337 17.26 0.78 -10.18
N ILE A 338 16.22 0.71 -9.35
CA ILE A 338 14.84 0.71 -9.83
C ILE A 338 14.50 2.06 -10.47
N ALA A 339 14.91 3.18 -9.87
CA ALA A 339 14.73 4.51 -10.44
C ALA A 339 15.42 4.64 -11.81
N ALA A 340 16.66 4.14 -11.94
CA ALA A 340 17.38 4.13 -13.21
C ALA A 340 16.70 3.26 -14.28
N SER A 341 16.23 2.06 -13.91
CA SER A 341 15.48 1.18 -14.81
C SER A 341 14.15 1.83 -15.25
N THR A 342 13.47 2.52 -14.33
CA THR A 342 12.25 3.28 -14.60
C THR A 342 12.49 4.42 -15.57
N ALA A 343 13.56 5.19 -15.38
CA ALA A 343 13.97 6.25 -16.31
C ALA A 343 14.28 5.71 -17.72
N ASN A 344 14.70 4.43 -17.82
CA ASN A 344 14.93 3.72 -19.08
C ASN A 344 13.66 3.06 -19.66
N GLY A 345 12.49 3.32 -19.08
CA GLY A 345 11.18 2.89 -19.60
C GLY A 345 10.63 1.62 -18.98
N ALA A 346 11.24 1.06 -17.93
CA ALA A 346 10.61 0.00 -17.16
C ALA A 346 9.45 0.56 -16.32
N PHE A 347 8.42 -0.26 -16.10
CA PHE A 347 7.37 0.05 -15.12
C PHE A 347 7.78 -0.44 -13.73
N SER A 348 7.75 0.44 -12.74
CA SER A 348 8.07 0.11 -11.34
C SER A 348 6.89 0.35 -10.41
N LEU A 349 6.48 -0.72 -9.72
CA LEU A 349 5.44 -0.71 -8.70
C LEU A 349 6.08 -0.94 -7.33
N VAL A 350 5.98 0.05 -6.45
CA VAL A 350 6.42 -0.08 -5.05
C VAL A 350 5.22 -0.34 -4.16
N GLY A 351 5.35 -1.34 -3.29
CA GLY A 351 4.30 -1.79 -2.40
C GLY A 351 4.80 -2.24 -1.04
N GLY A 352 3.90 -2.24 -0.05
CA GLY A 352 4.23 -2.58 1.33
C GLY A 352 4.73 -1.37 2.12
N GLY A 353 4.33 -1.30 3.40
CA GLY A 353 4.58 -0.12 4.24
C GLY A 353 6.05 0.28 4.31
N ASP A 354 6.94 -0.69 4.52
CA ASP A 354 8.38 -0.44 4.70
C ASP A 354 9.05 0.03 3.41
N SER A 355 8.72 -0.55 2.25
CA SER A 355 9.24 -0.08 0.95
C SER A 355 8.76 1.33 0.62
N VAL A 356 7.48 1.63 0.89
CA VAL A 356 6.94 2.98 0.68
C VAL A 356 7.63 3.98 1.61
N ALA A 357 7.86 3.61 2.87
CA ALA A 357 8.60 4.42 3.82
C ALA A 357 10.04 4.68 3.35
N ALA A 358 10.76 3.65 2.91
CA ALA A 358 12.10 3.77 2.36
C ALA A 358 12.14 4.69 1.12
N VAL A 359 11.20 4.52 0.19
CA VAL A 359 11.09 5.37 -1.02
C VAL A 359 10.88 6.84 -0.66
N LYS A 360 10.03 7.13 0.32
CA LYS A 360 9.81 8.51 0.79
C LYS A 360 11.05 9.06 1.50
N GLN A 361 11.60 8.30 2.44
CA GLN A 361 12.76 8.70 3.25
C GLN A 361 13.97 9.06 2.37
N PHE A 362 14.18 8.32 1.29
CA PHE A 362 15.33 8.49 0.40
C PHE A 362 15.01 9.29 -0.89
N GLY A 363 13.81 9.87 -1.01
CA GLY A 363 13.47 10.77 -2.12
C GLY A 363 13.38 10.07 -3.49
N PHE A 364 12.84 8.85 -3.51
CA PHE A 364 12.62 8.07 -4.72
C PHE A 364 11.18 8.14 -5.25
N GLU A 365 10.24 8.73 -4.52
CA GLU A 365 8.79 8.70 -4.83
C GLU A 365 8.49 9.14 -6.28
N ASP A 366 9.01 10.31 -6.69
CA ASP A 366 8.82 10.85 -8.04
C ASP A 366 9.61 10.11 -9.13
N LYS A 367 10.46 9.15 -8.75
CA LYS A 367 11.29 8.37 -9.69
C LYS A 367 10.73 6.97 -9.95
N MET A 368 9.66 6.58 -9.24
CA MET A 368 8.95 5.33 -9.43
C MET A 368 7.76 5.53 -10.36
N SER A 369 7.33 4.48 -11.07
CA SER A 369 6.12 4.59 -11.91
C SER A 369 4.85 4.67 -11.07
N TYR A 370 4.81 3.92 -9.96
CA TYR A 370 3.71 3.96 -9.02
C TYR A 370 4.16 3.54 -7.61
N VAL A 371 3.81 4.33 -6.60
CA VAL A 371 4.01 4.02 -5.18
C VAL A 371 2.65 3.82 -4.53
N SER A 372 2.35 2.59 -4.12
CA SER A 372 1.03 2.25 -3.56
C SER A 372 0.84 2.86 -2.18
N THR A 373 -0.36 3.35 -1.93
CA THR A 373 -0.82 3.80 -0.61
C THR A 373 -1.66 2.74 0.12
N GLY A 374 -1.86 1.58 -0.52
CA GLY A 374 -2.77 0.53 -0.09
C GLY A 374 -2.30 -0.33 1.08
N GLY A 375 -1.02 -0.30 1.42
CA GLY A 375 -0.44 -1.09 2.49
C GLY A 375 -0.84 -2.57 2.42
N GLY A 376 -1.57 -3.04 3.42
CA GLY A 376 -2.07 -4.42 3.48
C GLY A 376 -3.07 -4.79 2.36
N ALA A 377 -3.85 -3.85 1.83
CA ALA A 377 -4.79 -4.13 0.75
C ALA A 377 -4.07 -4.56 -0.54
N MET A 378 -2.96 -3.89 -0.87
CA MET A 378 -2.11 -4.27 -1.98
C MET A 378 -1.52 -5.67 -1.76
N LEU A 379 -1.05 -5.96 -0.54
CA LEU A 379 -0.49 -7.26 -0.21
C LEU A 379 -1.52 -8.36 -0.42
N GLU A 380 -2.74 -8.20 0.09
CA GLU A 380 -3.83 -9.16 -0.10
C GLU A 380 -4.18 -9.39 -1.58
N MET A 381 -4.14 -8.34 -2.42
CA MET A 381 -4.30 -8.51 -3.86
C MET A 381 -3.13 -9.28 -4.50
N LEU A 382 -1.89 -9.02 -4.06
CA LEU A 382 -0.71 -9.79 -4.49
C LEU A 382 -0.75 -11.25 -4.02
N GLU A 383 -1.47 -11.56 -2.95
CA GLU A 383 -1.79 -12.93 -2.50
C GLU A 383 -2.92 -13.57 -3.33
N GLY A 384 -3.52 -12.84 -4.27
CA GLY A 384 -4.63 -13.31 -5.11
C GLY A 384 -6.00 -13.24 -4.43
N LYS A 385 -6.12 -12.55 -3.28
CA LYS A 385 -7.41 -12.37 -2.61
C LYS A 385 -8.27 -11.36 -3.34
N VAL A 386 -9.57 -11.64 -3.36
CA VAL A 386 -10.59 -10.69 -3.81
C VAL A 386 -10.90 -9.73 -2.66
N LEU A 387 -10.63 -8.44 -2.85
CA LEU A 387 -10.91 -7.44 -1.82
C LEU A 387 -12.42 -7.11 -1.79
N PRO A 388 -13.11 -7.21 -0.63
CA PRO A 388 -14.55 -6.97 -0.53
C PRO A 388 -15.01 -5.63 -1.12
N GLY A 389 -14.29 -4.54 -0.84
CA GLY A 389 -14.64 -3.21 -1.34
C GLY A 389 -14.41 -3.02 -2.84
N ILE A 390 -13.61 -3.89 -3.47
CA ILE A 390 -13.46 -3.93 -4.93
C ILE A 390 -14.57 -4.77 -5.55
N ALA A 391 -14.78 -5.98 -5.03
CA ALA A 391 -15.85 -6.88 -5.49
C ALA A 391 -17.21 -6.18 -5.45
N ALA A 392 -17.50 -5.45 -4.38
CA ALA A 392 -18.76 -4.75 -4.19
C ALA A 392 -19.09 -3.70 -5.29
N ILE A 393 -18.12 -3.23 -6.06
CA ILE A 393 -18.34 -2.31 -7.19
C ILE A 393 -18.39 -3.06 -8.52
N LEU A 394 -17.68 -4.18 -8.64
CA LEU A 394 -17.65 -5.01 -9.84
C LEU A 394 -18.94 -5.84 -10.02
N ASP A 395 -19.56 -6.23 -8.90
CA ASP A 395 -20.88 -6.87 -8.83
C ASP A 395 -21.99 -5.90 -9.28
#